data_AF-A0A3C0SSS5-F1
#
_entry.id   AF-A0A3C0SSS5-F1
#
_cell.length_a   1.000
_cell.length_b   1.000
_cell.length_c   1.000
_cell.angle_alpha   90.00
_cell.angle_beta   90.00
_cell.angle_gamma   90.00
#
_symmetry.space_group_name_H-M   'P 1'
#
loop_
_entity.id
_entity.type
_entity.pdbx_description
1 polymer ?
#
loop_
_entity_poly.entity_id
_entity_poly.type
_entity_poly.pdbx_seq_one_letter_code
_entity_poly.pdbx_strand_id
1 'polypeptide(L)'
;MKINEKIYPLLVIIFGIISFSIVVLYFLNFVSVDIFMLFLGITQLFSGINQLNLAHQQIGSKGINKTNKALGVFCIIFGLSLIVAVLIKMIL
;
A
#
# COMPACT_ATOMS: atom_id res chain seq x y z
N MET A 1 -17.25 1.92 19.56
CA MET A 1 -16.49 1.46 18.37
C MET A 1 -15.15 2.17 18.40
N LYS A 2 -14.03 1.44 18.56
CA LYS A 2 -12.73 2.02 18.92
C LYS A 2 -12.16 2.83 17.75
N ILE A 3 -11.89 4.12 17.97
CA ILE A 3 -11.37 5.09 16.98
C ILE A 3 -10.11 4.58 16.25
N ASN A 4 -9.32 3.72 16.91
CA ASN A 4 -8.08 3.18 16.37
C ASN A 4 -8.27 2.20 15.19
N GLU A 5 -9.46 1.59 15.04
CA GLU A 5 -9.70 0.57 14.00
C GLU A 5 -9.97 1.18 12.61
N LYS A 6 -10.30 2.47 12.53
CA LYS A 6 -10.64 3.15 11.26
C LYS A 6 -9.47 3.89 10.61
N ILE A 7 -8.33 4.02 11.29
CA ILE A 7 -7.20 4.81 10.81
C ILE A 7 -6.54 4.17 9.58
N TYR A 8 -6.31 2.86 9.61
CA TYR A 8 -5.68 2.15 8.48
C TYR A 8 -6.53 2.15 7.20
N PRO A 9 -7.84 1.84 7.23
CA PRO A 9 -8.69 1.98 6.04
C PRO A 9 -8.69 3.40 5.48
N LEU A 10 -8.73 4.40 6.36
CA LEU A 10 -8.75 5.81 5.96
C LEU A 10 -7.43 6.24 5.32
N LEU A 11 -6.28 5.79 5.85
CA LEU A 11 -4.97 5.98 5.23
C LEU A 11 -4.89 5.32 3.85
N VAL A 12 -5.40 4.09 3.70
CA VAL A 12 -5.42 3.42 2.39
C VAL A 12 -6.24 4.18 1.36
N ILE A 13 -7.39 4.74 1.75
CA ILE A 13 -8.21 5.56 0.85
C ILE A 13 -7.46 6.84 0.45
N ILE A 14 -6.86 7.55 1.41
CA ILE A 14 -6.11 8.78 1.15
C ILE A 14 -4.91 8.51 0.23
N PHE A 15 -4.08 7.52 0.56
CA PHE A 15 -2.92 7.14 -0.26
C PHE A 15 -3.34 6.57 -1.62
N GLY A 16 -4.49 5.90 -1.71
CA GLY A 16 -5.07 5.44 -2.96
C GLY A 16 -5.44 6.61 -3.89
N ILE A 17 -6.12 7.63 -3.36
CA ILE A 17 -6.47 8.84 -4.13
C ILE A 17 -5.21 9.58 -4.57
N ILE A 18 -4.23 9.75 -3.67
CA ILE A 18 -2.95 10.40 -3.99
C ILE A 18 -2.22 9.63 -5.09
N SER A 19 -2.10 8.31 -4.97
CA SER A 19 -1.46 7.48 -5.98
C SER A 19 -2.17 7.57 -7.33
N PHE A 20 -3.49 7.56 -7.34
CA PHE A 20 -4.26 7.72 -8.58
C PHE A 20 -4.01 9.08 -9.24
N SER A 21 -4.00 10.16 -8.46
CA SER A 21 -3.64 11.50 -8.97
C SER A 21 -2.23 11.53 -9.55
N ILE A 22 -1.27 10.85 -8.91
CA ILE A 22 0.10 10.74 -9.40
C ILE A 22 0.19 9.92 -10.69
N VAL A 23 -0.60 8.85 -10.84
CA VAL A 23 -0.70 8.10 -12.12
C VAL A 23 -1.12 9.04 -13.24
N VAL A 24 -2.16 9.86 -13.02
CA VAL A 24 -2.65 10.81 -14.04
C VAL A 24 -1.57 11.82 -14.39
N LEU A 25 -0.89 12.39 -13.38
CA LEU A 25 0.21 13.35 -13.60
C LEU A 25 1.41 12.71 -14.32
N TYR A 26 1.68 11.43 -14.06
CA TYR A 26 2.69 10.66 -14.78
C TYR A 26 2.34 10.52 -16.27
N PHE A 27 1.10 10.13 -16.61
CA PHE A 27 0.66 10.04 -18.01
C PHE A 27 0.68 11.39 -18.73
N LEU A 28 0.50 12.48 -17.99
CA LEU A 28 0.63 13.85 -18.49
C LEU A 28 2.09 14.36 -18.53
N ASN A 29 3.08 13.50 -18.24
CA ASN A 29 4.52 13.83 -18.17
C ASN A 29 4.90 14.93 -17.16
N PHE A 30 4.05 15.23 -16.18
CA PHE A 30 4.38 16.19 -15.11
C PHE A 30 5.22 15.58 -14.00
N VAL A 31 5.23 14.25 -13.87
CA VAL A 31 5.88 13.53 -12.77
C VAL A 31 6.75 12.40 -13.33
N SER A 32 7.94 12.21 -12.77
CA SER A 32 8.83 11.12 -13.16
C SER A 32 8.29 9.75 -12.71
N VAL A 33 8.64 8.71 -13.47
CA VAL A 33 8.34 7.31 -13.11
C VAL A 33 8.79 6.98 -11.69
N ASP A 34 9.91 7.55 -11.25
CA ASP A 34 10.51 7.27 -9.95
C ASP A 34 9.63 7.75 -8.80
N ILE A 35 9.10 8.97 -8.89
CA ILE A 35 8.17 9.52 -7.88
C ILE A 35 6.89 8.67 -7.85
N PHE A 36 6.38 8.29 -9.02
CA PHE A 36 5.21 7.43 -9.13
C PHE A 36 5.42 6.06 -8.46
N MET A 37 6.54 5.38 -8.76
CA MET A 37 6.89 4.08 -8.15
C MET A 37 7.06 4.18 -6.64
N LEU A 38 7.60 5.29 -6.13
CA LEU A 38 7.80 5.52 -4.69
C LEU A 38 6.44 5.64 -3.97
N PHE A 39 5.51 6.42 -4.51
CA PHE A 39 4.15 6.55 -3.96
C PHE A 39 3.33 5.27 -4.08
N LEU A 40 3.49 4.52 -5.18
CA LEU A 40 2.90 3.19 -5.29
C LEU A 40 3.44 2.26 -4.19
N GLY A 41 4.76 2.24 -3.98
CA GLY A 41 5.39 1.43 -2.95
C GLY A 41 4.82 1.73 -1.55
N ILE A 42 4.75 3.01 -1.19
CA ILE A 42 4.15 3.46 0.08
C ILE A 42 2.68 3.03 0.20
N THR A 43 1.89 3.17 -0.87
CA THR A 43 0.48 2.78 -0.87
C THR A 43 0.30 1.27 -0.66
N GLN A 44 1.18 0.46 -1.25
CA GLN A 44 1.17 -0.99 -1.06
C GLN A 44 1.55 -1.38 0.38
N LEU A 45 2.46 -0.66 1.03
CA LEU A 45 2.75 -0.86 2.46
C LEU A 45 1.50 -0.63 3.33
N PHE A 46 0.82 0.50 3.16
CA PHE A 46 -0.39 0.80 3.93
C PHE A 46 -1.54 -0.17 3.62
N SER A 47 -1.71 -0.55 2.35
CA SER A 47 -2.69 -1.57 1.93
C SER A 47 -2.40 -2.92 2.60
N GLY A 48 -1.14 -3.33 2.63
CA GLY A 48 -0.74 -4.60 3.25
C GLY A 48 -0.94 -4.60 4.77
N ILE A 49 -0.61 -3.51 5.45
CA ILE A 49 -0.88 -3.33 6.89
C ILE A 49 -2.39 -3.39 7.16
N ASN A 50 -3.20 -2.73 6.33
CA ASN A 50 -4.65 -2.75 6.49
C ASN A 50 -5.22 -4.16 6.30
N GLN A 51 -4.74 -4.92 5.30
CA GLN A 51 -5.18 -6.30 5.08
C GLN A 51 -4.77 -7.24 6.23
N LEU A 52 -3.57 -7.04 6.81
CA LEU A 52 -3.16 -7.76 8.02
C LEU A 52 -4.03 -7.42 9.23
N ASN A 53 -4.41 -6.16 9.39
CA ASN A 53 -5.29 -5.72 10.47
C ASN A 53 -6.70 -6.32 10.33
N LEU A 54 -7.25 -6.33 9.10
CA LEU A 54 -8.54 -6.97 8.79
C LEU A 54 -8.50 -8.48 9.02
N ALA A 55 -7.39 -9.14 8.67
CA ALA A 55 -7.17 -10.54 9.00
C ALA A 55 -7.21 -10.76 10.52
N HIS A 56 -6.51 -9.93 11.29
CA HIS A 56 -6.50 -10.03 12.76
C HIS A 56 -7.90 -9.86 13.39
N GLN A 57 -8.74 -8.98 12.85
CA GLN A 57 -10.09 -8.71 13.37
C GLN A 57 -11.11 -9.80 13.00
N GLN A 58 -10.94 -10.52 11.90
CA GLN A 58 -11.88 -11.56 11.43
C GLN A 58 -11.59 -12.94 12.05
N ILE A 59 -11.59 -13.02 13.38
CA ILE A 59 -11.26 -14.23 14.16
C ILE A 59 -12.22 -15.42 13.86
N GLY A 60 -13.42 -15.17 13.33
CA GLY A 60 -14.42 -16.20 13.03
C GLY A 60 -14.35 -16.84 11.62
N SER A 61 -13.61 -16.26 10.67
CA SER A 61 -13.58 -16.72 9.27
C SER A 61 -12.19 -17.23 8.87
N LYS A 62 -11.89 -18.50 9.20
CA LYS A 62 -10.55 -19.10 8.96
C LYS A 62 -10.06 -18.99 7.51
N GLY A 63 -10.96 -19.04 6.53
CA GLY A 63 -10.62 -18.95 5.10
C GLY A 63 -10.25 -17.54 4.66
N ILE A 64 -11.10 -16.56 4.98
CA ILE A 64 -10.88 -15.15 4.59
C ILE A 64 -9.66 -14.57 5.32
N ASN A 65 -9.46 -14.98 6.57
CA ASN A 65 -8.35 -14.54 7.40
C ASN A 65 -6.97 -14.99 6.84
N LYS A 66 -6.85 -16.23 6.35
CA LYS A 66 -5.62 -16.71 5.68
C LYS A 66 -5.32 -15.94 4.40
N THR A 67 -6.32 -15.69 3.56
CA THR A 67 -6.16 -14.96 2.30
C THR A 67 -5.75 -13.50 2.54
N ASN A 68 -6.44 -12.80 3.45
CA ASN A 68 -6.10 -11.41 3.79
C ASN A 68 -4.71 -11.30 4.41
N LYS A 69 -4.28 -12.29 5.21
CA LYS A 69 -2.93 -12.33 5.75
C LYS A 69 -1.87 -12.53 4.66
N ALA A 70 -2.10 -13.46 3.72
CA ALA A 70 -1.19 -13.72 2.62
C ALA A 70 -1.05 -12.51 1.68
N LEU A 71 -2.18 -11.92 1.29
CA LEU A 71 -2.21 -10.72 0.45
C LEU A 71 -1.58 -9.52 1.17
N GLY A 72 -1.80 -9.38 2.48
CA GLY A 72 -1.19 -8.32 3.28
C GLY A 72 0.34 -8.39 3.30
N VAL A 73 0.89 -9.59 3.51
CA VAL A 73 2.35 -9.83 3.45
C VAL A 73 2.88 -9.57 2.04
N PHE A 74 2.18 -10.05 1.01
CA PHE A 74 2.57 -9.82 -0.38
C PHE A 74 2.64 -8.33 -0.72
N CYS A 75 1.62 -7.56 -0.38
CA CYS A 75 1.60 -6.11 -0.58
C CYS A 75 2.76 -5.41 0.15
N ILE A 76 3.11 -5.85 1.36
CA ILE A 76 4.24 -5.26 2.10
C ILE A 76 5.56 -5.55 1.38
N ILE A 77 5.80 -6.81 0.98
CA ILE A 77 7.02 -7.20 0.28
C ILE A 77 7.15 -6.45 -1.05
N PHE A 78 6.05 -6.37 -1.81
CA PHE A 78 6.02 -5.66 -3.08
C PHE A 78 6.19 -4.14 -2.92
N GLY A 79 5.61 -3.55 -1.87
CA GLY A 79 5.80 -2.14 -1.56
C GLY A 79 7.25 -1.81 -1.20
N LEU A 80 7.87 -2.65 -0.36
CA LEU A 80 9.28 -2.53 0.01
C LEU A 80 10.22 -2.68 -1.19
N SER A 81 9.98 -3.65 -2.07
CA SER A 81 10.85 -3.87 -3.23
C SER A 81 10.82 -2.68 -4.19
N LEU A 82 9.66 -2.04 -4.40
CA LEU A 82 9.54 -0.82 -5.20
C LEU A 82 10.32 0.34 -4.59
N ILE A 83 10.17 0.58 -3.29
CA ILE A 83 10.88 1.67 -2.60
C ILE A 83 12.39 1.44 -2.69
N VAL A 84 12.86 0.23 -2.41
CA VAL A 84 14.28 -0.13 -2.48
C VAL A 84 14.82 0.03 -3.91
N ALA A 85 14.09 -0.42 -4.93
CA ALA A 85 14.51 -0.27 -6.32
C ALA A 85 14.66 1.20 -6.72
N VAL A 86 13.71 2.06 -6.33
CA VAL A 86 13.79 3.50 -6.59
C VAL A 86 14.96 4.13 -5.85
N LEU A 87 15.17 3.79 -4.57
CA LEU A 87 16.29 4.31 -3.78
C LEU A 87 17.65 3.91 -4.37
N ILE A 88 17.80 2.65 -4.81
CA ILE A 88 19.03 2.19 -5.48
C ILE A 88 19.26 3.00 -6.76
N LYS A 89 18.23 3.18 -7.58
CA LYS A 89 18.32 3.96 -8.83
C LYS A 89 18.66 5.44 -8.56
N MET A 90 18.23 6.02 -7.45
CA MET A 90 18.57 7.40 -7.10
C MET A 90 20.02 7.57 -6.64
N ILE A 91 20.63 6.51 -6.11
CA ILE A 91 22.01 6.53 -5.57
C ILE A 91 23.05 6.21 -6.65
N LEU A 92 22.70 5.39 -7.64
CA LEU A 92 23.60 4.80 -8.64
C LEU A 92 23.54 5.57 -9.97
#